data_AF-A0A8C8I6V1-F1
#
_entry.id   AF-A0A8C8I6V1-F1
#
_cell.length_a   1.000
_cell.length_b   1.000
_cell.length_c   1.000
_cell.angle_alpha   90.00
_cell.angle_beta   90.00
_cell.angle_gamma   90.00
#
_symmetry.space_group_name_H-M   'P 1'
#
loop_
_entity.id
_entity.type
_entity.pdbx_description
1 polymer ?
#
loop_
_entity_poly.entity_id
_entity_poly.type
_entity_poly.pdbx_seq_one_letter_code
_entity_poly.pdbx_strand_id
1 'polypeptide(L)'
;VIIRVQSPNGMKKIPATKKETAAAFLNKVGKEFGFPSNGFTIFLNRNKTDEIQSQNKTLSLLKIKHGDMLYLYPSGSPAGETMDLATPHSSSLPSTSHSSSSSSSVMSRSHSAPQISEDEIDQYLAKQEGKIYRNKDPQLCRHGSMGKCVHCVPLEPFDEEYLSHLEPPVKHMSFHAYIRKLTGGADKGKFVALENISCKIKSGCEGHPPWPEGICTKCQPSAITLNRQKYRHIDNIMFENHTIADRFLDFWRKTGSQRMGYLYGRYTEHKDIPLAIRAEVAAIYEPPQIATQNSLELVEDPKAAAVEEIAAKLGLRKVGWIFTDLLSEDTRIGTVKYTRNKDSYFLSAEECITAGHFQNQQCNPCRLSPDGHFGSKFITVVATGGPDNQVHFEGYQVSNQCMALVRDECLLPCRDAPELGYAKESSTEQYVPDVFYKDKDKFGNDITYLARPLPVEYLIIDVSMKECGCVHLTFFIQDFHSLATYLSQCTSTVFLDMVSDFHLLLFLVTNEVMPLRDSIGLLLDAVKTKDEELAQTWKKSEQWATIEQLCSTVGGQSSGPQEYGAMGGGPSTPASSSSMWSCLHCTFMNQPGTELCEMCSLPRG
;
A
#
# COMPACT_ATOMS: atom_id res chain seq x y z
N VAL A 1 -40.43 -34.88 2.53
CA VAL A 1 -39.60 -33.71 2.20
C VAL A 1 -39.64 -32.74 3.35
N ILE A 2 -38.51 -32.16 3.76
CA ILE A 2 -38.48 -31.17 4.85
C ILE A 2 -38.27 -29.81 4.19
N ILE A 3 -39.16 -28.86 4.45
CA ILE A 3 -39.11 -27.50 3.92
C ILE A 3 -38.85 -26.56 5.09
N ARG A 4 -37.91 -25.62 4.94
CA ARG A 4 -37.60 -24.62 5.96
C ARG A 4 -38.46 -23.39 5.71
N VAL A 5 -39.16 -22.90 6.72
CA VAL A 5 -39.95 -21.67 6.64
C VAL A 5 -39.39 -20.67 7.63
N GLN A 6 -38.99 -19.51 7.14
CA GLN A 6 -38.49 -18.39 7.94
C GLN A 6 -39.60 -17.34 8.10
N SER A 7 -39.92 -17.01 9.34
CA SER A 7 -40.81 -15.91 9.72
C SER A 7 -40.00 -14.81 10.42
N PRO A 8 -40.57 -13.60 10.63
CA PRO A 8 -39.96 -12.56 11.46
C PRO A 8 -39.60 -13.04 12.89
N ASN A 9 -40.32 -14.05 13.39
CA ASN A 9 -40.16 -14.57 14.75
C ASN A 9 -39.25 -15.83 14.82
N GLY A 10 -38.62 -16.22 13.71
CA GLY A 10 -37.71 -17.37 13.65
C GLY A 10 -38.04 -18.38 12.56
N MET A 11 -37.26 -19.46 12.51
CA MET A 11 -37.29 -20.49 11.46
C MET A 11 -37.82 -21.82 11.99
N LYS A 12 -38.71 -22.47 11.24
CA LYS A 12 -39.20 -23.82 11.54
C LYS A 12 -39.04 -24.77 10.35
N LYS A 13 -38.87 -26.05 10.63
CA LYS A 13 -38.78 -27.13 9.64
C LYS A 13 -40.12 -27.85 9.55
N ILE A 14 -40.76 -27.80 8.39
CA ILE A 14 -42.09 -28.38 8.17
C ILE A 14 -41.96 -29.66 7.33
N PRO A 15 -42.43 -30.82 7.83
CA PRO A 15 -42.49 -32.05 7.05
C PRO A 15 -43.66 -32.02 6.05
N ALA A 16 -43.34 -32.19 4.77
CA ALA A 16 -44.28 -32.27 3.66
C ALA A 16 -44.09 -33.56 2.85
N THR A 17 -45.08 -33.94 2.04
CA THR A 17 -44.94 -35.06 1.08
C THR A 17 -44.85 -34.54 -0.36
N LYS A 18 -44.18 -35.28 -1.27
CA LYS A 18 -43.97 -34.82 -2.66
C LYS A 18 -45.28 -34.62 -3.45
N LYS A 19 -46.37 -35.29 -3.03
CA LYS A 19 -47.71 -35.22 -3.63
C LYS A 19 -48.65 -34.26 -2.89
N GLU A 20 -48.18 -33.59 -1.84
CA GLU A 20 -48.99 -32.65 -1.07
C GLU A 20 -49.33 -31.40 -1.89
N THR A 21 -50.56 -30.89 -1.75
CA THR A 21 -51.00 -29.66 -2.42
C THR A 21 -50.51 -28.43 -1.67
N ALA A 22 -50.36 -27.31 -2.38
CA ALA A 22 -49.97 -26.03 -1.78
C ALA A 22 -50.97 -25.61 -0.68
N ALA A 23 -52.28 -25.79 -0.90
CA ALA A 23 -53.30 -25.52 0.10
C ALA A 23 -53.14 -26.36 1.39
N ALA A 24 -52.83 -27.65 1.28
CA ALA A 24 -52.60 -28.51 2.45
C ALA A 24 -51.31 -28.12 3.19
N PHE A 25 -50.26 -27.76 2.45
CA PHE A 25 -49.00 -27.30 3.02
C PHE A 25 -49.13 -25.96 3.75
N LEU A 26 -49.83 -24.98 3.17
CA LEU A 26 -50.10 -23.68 3.81
C LEU A 26 -50.88 -23.86 5.12
N ASN A 27 -51.87 -24.74 5.16
CA ASN A 27 -52.59 -25.03 6.40
C ASN A 27 -51.69 -25.63 7.51
N LYS A 28 -50.70 -26.47 7.15
CA LYS A 28 -49.69 -26.94 8.12
C LYS A 28 -48.80 -25.80 8.60
N VAL A 29 -48.39 -24.90 7.71
CA VAL A 29 -47.59 -23.73 8.08
C VAL A 29 -48.37 -22.82 9.04
N GLY A 30 -49.64 -22.54 8.75
CA GLY A 30 -50.50 -21.78 9.65
C GLY A 30 -50.60 -22.40 11.05
N LYS A 31 -50.79 -23.72 11.14
CA LYS A 31 -50.81 -24.46 12.41
C LYS A 31 -49.48 -24.39 13.17
N GLU A 32 -48.35 -24.55 12.48
CA GLU A 32 -47.02 -24.51 13.10
C GLU A 32 -46.64 -23.11 13.60
N PHE A 33 -47.06 -22.06 12.90
CA PHE A 33 -46.74 -20.67 13.27
C PHE A 33 -47.87 -19.96 14.05
N GLY A 34 -49.00 -20.63 14.29
CA GLY A 34 -50.12 -20.08 15.06
C GLY A 34 -50.95 -19.03 14.32
N PHE A 35 -50.89 -19.00 12.98
CA PHE A 35 -51.68 -18.06 12.17
C PHE A 35 -52.97 -18.70 11.64
N PRO A 36 -54.09 -17.95 11.57
CA PRO A 36 -55.28 -18.40 10.84
C PRO A 36 -54.95 -18.55 9.34
N SER A 37 -55.72 -19.37 8.60
CA SER A 37 -55.46 -19.70 7.19
C SER A 37 -55.33 -18.50 6.24
N ASN A 38 -55.79 -17.31 6.63
CA ASN A 38 -55.71 -16.05 5.87
C ASN A 38 -54.81 -14.98 6.54
N GLY A 39 -54.05 -15.35 7.57
CA GLY A 39 -53.25 -14.42 8.39
C GLY A 39 -51.79 -14.29 7.95
N PHE A 40 -51.37 -14.90 6.85
CA PHE A 40 -50.00 -14.88 6.38
C PHE A 40 -49.89 -15.14 4.87
N THR A 41 -48.81 -14.64 4.27
CA THR A 41 -48.40 -14.91 2.89
C THR A 41 -47.00 -15.53 2.87
N ILE A 42 -46.77 -16.51 2.00
CA ILE A 42 -45.47 -17.17 1.85
C ILE A 42 -44.89 -16.89 0.47
N PHE A 43 -43.60 -16.55 0.42
CA PHE A 43 -42.84 -16.31 -0.82
C PHE A 43 -41.68 -17.29 -0.95
N LEU A 44 -41.29 -17.61 -2.19
CA LEU A 44 -40.05 -18.37 -2.45
C LEU A 44 -38.81 -17.53 -2.17
N ASN A 45 -38.87 -16.22 -2.42
CA ASN A 45 -37.73 -15.33 -2.31
C ASN A 45 -37.90 -14.30 -1.19
N ARG A 46 -36.78 -13.87 -0.61
CA ARG A 46 -36.74 -12.88 0.50
C ARG A 46 -37.22 -11.48 0.10
N ASN A 47 -37.21 -11.15 -1.19
CA ASN A 47 -37.68 -9.88 -1.74
C ASN A 47 -39.20 -9.83 -1.97
N LYS A 48 -39.99 -10.76 -1.39
CA LYS A 48 -41.45 -10.90 -1.58
C LYS A 48 -41.85 -11.16 -3.05
N THR A 49 -40.99 -11.81 -3.82
CA THR A 49 -41.33 -12.29 -5.18
C THR A 49 -41.74 -13.76 -5.14
N ASP A 50 -42.55 -14.18 -6.11
CA ASP A 50 -43.09 -15.53 -6.25
C ASP A 50 -43.91 -16.00 -5.02
N GLU A 51 -45.10 -15.43 -4.87
CA GLU A 51 -46.06 -15.80 -3.83
C GLU A 51 -46.63 -17.22 -4.04
N ILE A 52 -46.63 -18.02 -2.98
CA ILE A 52 -47.29 -19.32 -2.96
C ILE A 52 -48.75 -19.11 -2.60
N GLN A 53 -49.59 -19.07 -3.63
CA GLN A 53 -51.03 -19.00 -3.44
C GLN A 53 -51.61 -20.36 -3.01
N SER A 54 -52.71 -20.31 -2.27
CA SER A 54 -53.50 -21.49 -1.90
C SER A 54 -54.19 -22.07 -3.14
N GLN A 55 -53.48 -22.97 -3.84
CA GLN A 55 -53.95 -23.66 -5.04
C GLN A 55 -53.88 -25.18 -4.84
N ASN A 56 -54.71 -25.93 -5.58
CA ASN A 56 -54.69 -27.40 -5.61
C ASN A 56 -53.54 -27.98 -6.48
N LYS A 57 -52.45 -27.22 -6.67
CA LYS A 57 -51.24 -27.69 -7.33
C LYS A 57 -50.33 -28.37 -6.33
N THR A 58 -49.64 -29.44 -6.74
CA THR A 58 -48.69 -30.14 -5.87
C THR A 58 -47.42 -29.32 -5.67
N LEU A 59 -46.74 -29.50 -4.53
CA LEU A 59 -45.47 -28.81 -4.24
C LEU A 59 -44.39 -29.10 -5.30
N SER A 60 -44.42 -30.30 -5.90
CA SER A 60 -43.52 -30.67 -7.01
C SER A 60 -43.72 -29.81 -8.26
N LEU A 61 -44.96 -29.41 -8.57
CA LEU A 61 -45.29 -28.51 -9.70
C LEU A 61 -44.85 -27.07 -9.44
N LEU A 62 -44.78 -26.66 -8.17
CA LEU A 62 -44.27 -25.36 -7.74
C LEU A 62 -42.73 -25.33 -7.62
N LYS A 63 -42.04 -26.40 -8.07
CA LYS A 63 -40.58 -26.58 -8.00
C LYS A 63 -39.99 -26.56 -6.57
N ILE A 64 -40.82 -26.77 -5.53
CA ILE A 64 -40.36 -26.79 -4.14
C ILE A 64 -39.80 -28.17 -3.80
N LYS A 65 -38.52 -28.22 -3.41
CA LYS A 65 -37.73 -29.43 -3.15
C LYS A 65 -37.38 -29.60 -1.67
N HIS A 66 -36.72 -30.71 -1.36
CA HIS A 66 -36.17 -30.95 -0.02
C HIS A 66 -35.12 -29.88 0.32
N GLY A 67 -35.25 -29.24 1.48
CA GLY A 67 -34.25 -28.28 1.97
C GLY A 67 -34.46 -26.84 1.56
N ASP A 68 -35.45 -26.55 0.69
CA ASP A 68 -35.77 -25.20 0.25
C ASP A 68 -36.19 -24.30 1.43
N MET A 69 -35.88 -23.01 1.30
CA MET A 69 -36.23 -21.96 2.25
C MET A 69 -37.40 -21.14 1.71
N LEU A 70 -38.46 -21.01 2.49
CA LEU A 70 -39.61 -20.16 2.19
C LEU A 70 -39.73 -19.04 3.23
N TYR A 71 -40.25 -17.89 2.81
CA TYR A 71 -40.34 -16.69 3.65
C TYR A 71 -41.80 -16.36 3.95
N LEU A 72 -42.19 -16.39 5.22
CA LEU A 72 -43.53 -16.11 5.70
C LEU A 72 -43.64 -14.69 6.23
N TYR A 73 -44.69 -13.96 5.81
CA TYR A 73 -45.02 -12.63 6.31
C TYR A 73 -46.47 -12.60 6.85
N PRO A 74 -46.71 -12.12 8.08
CA PRO A 74 -48.06 -12.00 8.63
C PRO A 74 -48.88 -10.91 7.91
N SER A 75 -50.12 -11.23 7.57
CA SER A 75 -51.10 -10.32 6.97
C SER A 75 -51.81 -9.55 8.09
N GLY A 76 -51.10 -8.62 8.73
CA GLY A 76 -51.64 -7.85 9.85
C GLY A 76 -50.57 -7.01 10.56
N SER A 77 -50.16 -5.91 9.94
CA SER A 77 -49.52 -4.79 10.62
C SER A 77 -49.89 -3.50 9.85
N PRO A 78 -50.37 -2.44 10.53
CA PRO A 78 -50.69 -1.18 9.87
C PRO A 78 -49.41 -0.37 9.59
N ALA A 79 -49.38 0.22 8.38
CA ALA A 79 -48.70 1.45 7.94
C ALA A 79 -47.26 1.81 8.40
N GLY A 80 -46.42 2.12 7.40
CA GLY A 80 -45.10 2.78 7.46
C GLY A 80 -44.01 1.83 6.98
N GLU A 81 -43.38 1.94 5.81
CA GLU A 81 -43.07 3.11 4.99
C GLU A 81 -43.13 2.71 3.50
N THR A 82 -43.80 3.53 2.70
CA THR A 82 -43.79 3.47 1.23
C THR A 82 -42.54 4.17 0.71
N MET A 83 -41.67 3.45 -0.02
CA MET A 83 -40.80 4.06 -1.02
C MET A 83 -41.44 3.85 -2.40
N ASP A 84 -41.89 4.97 -2.96
CA ASP A 84 -42.42 5.07 -4.32
C ASP A 84 -41.34 4.77 -5.37
N LEU A 85 -41.67 3.87 -6.29
CA LEU A 85 -41.03 3.81 -7.60
C LEU A 85 -42.11 4.04 -8.66
N ALA A 86 -42.10 5.24 -9.25
CA ALA A 86 -42.99 5.62 -10.33
C ALA A 86 -42.57 4.97 -11.67
N THR A 87 -43.56 4.60 -12.49
CA THR A 87 -43.76 4.92 -13.93
C THR A 87 -44.68 3.89 -14.61
N PRO A 88 -45.31 4.13 -15.79
CA PRO A 88 -45.66 5.38 -16.48
C PRO A 88 -47.12 5.40 -17.07
N HIS A 89 -47.48 6.54 -17.68
CA HIS A 89 -48.50 6.78 -18.73
C HIS A 89 -49.97 7.15 -18.41
N SER A 90 -50.26 8.41 -18.76
CA SER A 90 -51.28 8.88 -19.73
C SER A 90 -52.66 9.37 -19.26
N SER A 91 -52.91 10.62 -19.72
CA SER A 91 -54.17 11.28 -20.07
C SER A 91 -55.01 11.94 -18.97
N SER A 92 -54.93 13.28 -18.87
CA SER A 92 -55.99 14.20 -19.34
C SER A 92 -55.70 15.66 -18.94
N LEU A 93 -55.85 16.56 -19.92
CA LEU A 93 -55.93 18.02 -19.79
C LEU A 93 -57.38 18.39 -19.36
N PRO A 94 -57.62 19.52 -18.66
CA PRO A 94 -57.69 20.80 -19.37
C PRO A 94 -57.04 22.01 -18.67
N SER A 95 -56.77 22.97 -19.55
CA SER A 95 -56.20 24.30 -19.41
C SER A 95 -56.95 25.24 -18.47
N THR A 96 -56.22 26.05 -17.69
CA THR A 96 -56.51 27.50 -17.52
C THR A 96 -55.25 28.24 -17.08
N SER A 97 -54.92 29.28 -17.84
CA SER A 97 -53.85 30.25 -17.66
C SER A 97 -54.17 31.23 -16.54
N HIS A 98 -53.23 31.49 -15.61
CA HIS A 98 -53.03 32.82 -15.03
C HIS A 98 -51.60 32.98 -14.51
N SER A 99 -50.97 34.04 -14.99
CA SER A 99 -49.68 34.58 -14.62
C SER A 99 -49.76 35.41 -13.33
N SER A 100 -48.94 35.09 -12.34
CA SER A 100 -48.55 36.04 -11.30
C SER A 100 -47.18 35.67 -10.73
N SER A 101 -46.26 36.59 -10.94
CA SER A 101 -44.93 36.68 -10.36
C SER A 101 -44.97 36.72 -8.83
N SER A 102 -44.25 35.81 -8.18
CA SER A 102 -43.82 35.98 -6.80
C SER A 102 -42.48 35.28 -6.59
N SER A 103 -41.47 36.11 -6.35
CA SER A 103 -40.13 35.79 -5.90
C SER A 103 -40.13 34.96 -4.62
N SER A 104 -39.49 33.80 -4.66
CA SER A 104 -39.00 33.12 -3.45
C SER A 104 -37.66 32.48 -3.78
N SER A 105 -36.62 33.09 -3.21
CA SER A 105 -35.22 32.68 -3.22
C SER A 105 -35.03 31.21 -2.85
N VAL A 106 -34.68 30.39 -3.84
CA VAL A 106 -34.17 29.04 -3.59
C VAL A 106 -32.66 29.18 -3.38
N MET A 107 -32.24 29.16 -2.12
CA MET A 107 -30.85 28.91 -1.75
C MET A 107 -30.51 27.49 -2.20
N SER A 108 -29.97 27.36 -3.40
CA SER A 108 -29.30 26.15 -3.85
C SER A 108 -28.06 25.96 -2.97
N ARG A 109 -28.13 25.09 -1.96
CA ARG A 109 -26.93 24.49 -1.40
C ARG A 109 -26.37 23.57 -2.48
N SER A 110 -25.56 24.14 -3.37
CA SER A 110 -24.53 23.39 -4.07
C SER A 110 -23.62 22.82 -2.99
N HIS A 111 -23.82 21.56 -2.61
CA HIS A 111 -22.73 20.78 -2.06
C HIS A 111 -21.70 20.65 -3.18
N SER A 112 -20.83 21.65 -3.31
CA SER A 112 -19.54 21.46 -3.95
C SER A 112 -18.86 20.37 -3.15
N ALA A 113 -18.85 19.14 -3.69
CA ALA A 113 -17.93 18.13 -3.21
C ALA A 113 -16.53 18.79 -3.17
N PRO A 114 -15.75 18.60 -2.09
CA PRO A 114 -14.42 19.18 -2.02
C PRO A 114 -13.67 18.83 -3.30
N GLN A 115 -13.04 19.82 -3.95
CA GLN A 115 -12.19 19.58 -5.11
C GLN A 115 -10.93 18.86 -4.65
N ILE A 116 -11.04 17.56 -4.43
CA ILE A 116 -9.93 16.67 -4.09
C ILE A 116 -9.15 16.43 -5.38
N SER A 117 -7.91 16.91 -5.43
CA SER A 117 -7.00 16.61 -6.53
C SER A 117 -6.45 15.20 -6.33
N GLU A 118 -6.94 14.26 -7.13
CA GLU A 118 -6.38 12.90 -7.19
C GLU A 118 -5.04 12.88 -7.92
N ASP A 119 -4.24 11.83 -7.71
CA ASP A 119 -2.97 11.66 -8.40
C ASP A 119 -3.18 11.55 -9.93
N GLU A 120 -2.20 12.01 -10.71
CA GLU A 120 -2.26 12.00 -12.17
C GLU A 120 -2.53 10.60 -12.75
N ILE A 121 -1.91 9.57 -12.15
CA ILE A 121 -2.12 8.17 -12.53
C ILE A 121 -3.56 7.71 -12.30
N ASP A 122 -4.21 8.15 -11.21
CA ASP A 122 -5.60 7.79 -10.93
C ASP A 122 -6.55 8.47 -11.89
N GLN A 123 -6.30 9.73 -12.24
CA GLN A 123 -7.08 10.46 -13.24
C GLN A 123 -6.94 9.82 -14.62
N TYR A 124 -5.75 9.34 -14.95
CA TYR A 124 -5.47 8.62 -16.19
C TYR A 124 -6.20 7.26 -16.24
N LEU A 125 -6.04 6.42 -15.21
CA LEU A 125 -6.69 5.10 -15.13
C LEU A 125 -8.22 5.20 -15.03
N ALA A 126 -8.75 6.23 -14.37
CA ALA A 126 -10.20 6.46 -14.28
C ALA A 126 -10.86 6.71 -15.66
N LYS A 127 -10.10 7.16 -16.67
CA LYS A 127 -10.58 7.35 -18.05
C LYS A 127 -10.56 6.06 -18.87
N GLN A 128 -9.77 5.06 -18.47
CA GLN A 128 -9.64 3.80 -19.19
C GLN A 128 -10.78 2.82 -18.84
N GLU A 129 -11.27 2.06 -19.82
CA GLU A 129 -12.29 1.04 -19.57
C GLU A 129 -11.73 -0.19 -18.84
N GLY A 130 -10.49 -0.60 -19.16
CA GLY A 130 -9.86 -1.79 -18.58
C GLY A 130 -10.44 -3.13 -19.03
N LYS A 131 -11.29 -3.15 -20.07
CA LYS A 131 -11.89 -4.39 -20.58
C LYS A 131 -10.85 -5.29 -21.24
N ILE A 132 -10.97 -6.58 -20.98
CA ILE A 132 -10.07 -7.60 -21.53
C ILE A 132 -10.71 -8.18 -22.78
N TYR A 133 -10.14 -7.86 -23.93
CA TYR A 133 -10.65 -8.32 -25.22
C TYR A 133 -10.15 -9.73 -25.53
N ARG A 134 -11.08 -10.65 -25.79
CA ARG A 134 -10.78 -12.04 -26.13
C ARG A 134 -11.03 -12.30 -27.61
N ASN A 135 -10.18 -13.13 -28.21
CA ASN A 135 -10.39 -13.62 -29.57
C ASN A 135 -11.57 -14.58 -29.62
N LYS A 136 -12.15 -14.74 -30.81
CA LYS A 136 -13.22 -15.72 -31.04
C LYS A 136 -12.68 -17.12 -30.82
N ASP A 137 -13.28 -17.85 -29.88
CA ASP A 137 -12.99 -19.27 -29.70
C ASP A 137 -13.53 -20.08 -30.90
N PRO A 138 -12.68 -20.79 -31.65
CA PRO A 138 -13.10 -21.53 -32.85
C PRO A 138 -14.02 -22.72 -32.55
N GLN A 139 -14.01 -23.26 -31.33
CA GLN A 139 -14.82 -24.42 -30.93
C GLN A 139 -16.12 -24.00 -30.24
N LEU A 140 -16.08 -22.97 -29.40
CA LEU A 140 -17.23 -22.55 -28.57
C LEU A 140 -18.09 -21.44 -29.21
N CYS A 141 -17.52 -20.61 -30.10
CA CYS A 141 -18.25 -19.49 -30.69
C CYS A 141 -19.04 -19.88 -31.94
N ARG A 142 -20.36 -20.07 -31.78
CA ARG A 142 -21.30 -20.37 -32.89
C ARG A 142 -21.99 -19.12 -33.46
N HIS A 143 -21.21 -18.13 -33.87
CA HIS A 143 -21.73 -16.91 -34.51
C HIS A 143 -20.84 -16.46 -35.69
N GLY A 144 -21.36 -15.57 -36.54
CA GLY A 144 -20.62 -14.94 -37.65
C GLY A 144 -19.50 -14.00 -37.17
N SER A 145 -18.77 -13.39 -38.10
CA SER A 145 -17.59 -12.54 -37.82
C SER A 145 -17.90 -11.30 -36.96
N MET A 146 -19.10 -10.73 -37.07
CA MET A 146 -19.53 -9.53 -36.34
C MET A 146 -20.36 -9.86 -35.08
N GLY A 147 -20.69 -11.13 -34.85
CA GLY A 147 -21.41 -11.55 -33.65
C GLY A 147 -20.49 -11.58 -32.43
N LYS A 148 -21.06 -11.38 -31.23
CA LYS A 148 -20.38 -11.67 -29.96
C LYS A 148 -21.25 -12.64 -29.15
N CYS A 149 -20.63 -13.59 -28.46
CA CYS A 149 -21.27 -14.47 -27.49
C CYS A 149 -20.52 -14.42 -26.16
N VAL A 150 -20.99 -15.19 -25.17
CA VAL A 150 -20.39 -15.28 -23.83
C VAL A 150 -18.90 -15.68 -23.86
N HIS A 151 -18.45 -16.41 -24.88
CA HIS A 151 -17.07 -16.88 -25.01
C HIS A 151 -16.12 -15.86 -25.66
N CYS A 152 -16.62 -14.80 -26.32
CA CYS A 152 -15.78 -13.79 -26.97
C CYS A 152 -16.16 -12.34 -26.60
N VAL A 153 -17.18 -12.15 -25.75
CA VAL A 153 -17.45 -10.84 -25.15
C VAL A 153 -16.25 -10.46 -24.28
N PRO A 154 -15.83 -9.16 -24.31
CA PRO A 154 -14.77 -8.69 -23.44
C PRO A 154 -15.10 -8.96 -21.98
N LEU A 155 -14.12 -9.41 -21.23
CA LEU A 155 -14.25 -9.61 -19.78
C LEU A 155 -14.08 -8.28 -19.05
N GLU A 156 -14.70 -8.20 -17.89
CA GLU A 156 -14.51 -7.08 -16.98
C GLU A 156 -13.14 -7.17 -16.30
N PRO A 157 -12.50 -6.04 -15.94
CA PRO A 157 -11.15 -6.01 -15.35
C PRO A 157 -11.02 -6.77 -14.01
N PHE A 158 -12.14 -7.07 -13.34
CA PHE A 158 -12.21 -7.76 -12.06
C PHE A 158 -12.64 -9.23 -12.16
N ASP A 159 -12.58 -9.82 -13.36
CA ASP A 159 -12.92 -11.22 -13.60
C ASP A 159 -11.92 -12.17 -12.90
N GLU A 160 -12.41 -12.94 -11.91
CA GLU A 160 -11.58 -13.77 -11.04
C GLU A 160 -10.96 -14.97 -11.78
N GLU A 161 -11.64 -15.49 -12.82
CA GLU A 161 -11.12 -16.59 -13.63
C GLU A 161 -9.95 -16.11 -14.49
N TYR A 162 -10.08 -14.96 -15.15
CA TYR A 162 -8.98 -14.38 -15.92
C TYR A 162 -7.75 -14.09 -15.05
N LEU A 163 -7.94 -13.42 -13.91
CA LEU A 163 -6.84 -13.03 -13.03
C LEU A 163 -6.08 -14.24 -12.46
N SER A 164 -6.77 -15.36 -12.21
CA SER A 164 -6.15 -16.59 -11.69
C SER A 164 -5.38 -17.39 -12.76
N HIS A 165 -5.69 -17.20 -14.05
CA HIS A 165 -4.97 -17.84 -15.16
C HIS A 165 -3.77 -17.04 -15.69
N LEU A 166 -3.53 -15.82 -15.18
CA LEU A 166 -2.33 -15.07 -15.52
C LEU A 166 -1.07 -15.76 -14.98
N GLU A 167 0.06 -15.53 -15.63
CA GLU A 167 1.38 -16.03 -15.20
C GLU A 167 2.25 -14.85 -14.75
N PRO A 168 2.53 -14.69 -13.45
CA PRO A 168 2.02 -15.45 -12.30
C PRO A 168 0.54 -15.13 -11.95
N PRO A 169 -0.15 -16.04 -11.23
CA PRO A 169 -1.56 -15.85 -10.89
C PRO A 169 -1.75 -14.64 -9.99
N VAL A 170 -2.70 -13.77 -10.35
CA VAL A 170 -2.96 -12.53 -9.64
C VAL A 170 -3.90 -12.80 -8.47
N LYS A 171 -3.36 -12.72 -7.24
CA LYS A 171 -4.11 -12.95 -5.99
C LYS A 171 -5.10 -11.82 -5.64
N HIS A 172 -4.80 -10.60 -6.06
CA HIS A 172 -5.55 -9.38 -5.71
C HIS A 172 -5.83 -8.56 -6.98
N MET A 173 -7.07 -8.12 -7.16
CA MET A 173 -7.38 -7.19 -8.25
C MET A 173 -6.81 -5.80 -7.96
N SER A 174 -6.56 -5.01 -9.01
CA SER A 174 -6.14 -3.61 -8.85
C SER A 174 -7.25 -2.78 -8.19
N PHE A 175 -6.88 -1.73 -7.47
CA PHE A 175 -7.85 -0.84 -6.82
C PHE A 175 -8.82 -0.19 -7.82
N HIS A 176 -8.36 0.15 -9.03
CA HIS A 176 -9.22 0.69 -10.07
C HIS A 176 -10.20 -0.36 -10.62
N ALA A 177 -9.79 -1.63 -10.76
CA ALA A 177 -10.71 -2.73 -11.08
C ALA A 177 -11.76 -2.93 -9.98
N TYR A 178 -11.37 -2.77 -8.70
CA TYR A 178 -12.31 -2.81 -7.57
C TYR A 178 -13.32 -1.65 -7.62
N ILE A 179 -12.88 -0.42 -7.92
CA ILE A 179 -13.79 0.71 -8.15
C ILE A 179 -14.76 0.41 -9.30
N ARG A 180 -14.27 -0.16 -10.41
CA ARG A 180 -15.13 -0.57 -11.54
C ARG A 180 -16.17 -1.61 -11.12
N LYS A 181 -15.79 -2.57 -10.27
CA LYS A 181 -16.72 -3.57 -9.71
C LYS A 181 -17.84 -2.93 -8.90
N LEU A 182 -17.54 -1.92 -8.10
CA LEU A 182 -18.54 -1.20 -7.31
C LEU A 182 -19.42 -0.28 -8.17
N THR A 183 -18.86 0.31 -9.22
CA THR A 183 -19.55 1.30 -10.08
C THR A 183 -20.25 0.69 -11.29
N GLY A 184 -19.98 -0.58 -11.63
CA GLY A 184 -20.46 -1.29 -12.83
C GLY A 184 -21.94 -1.69 -12.84
N GLY A 185 -22.76 -1.19 -11.91
CA GLY A 185 -24.20 -1.46 -11.84
C GLY A 185 -25.07 -0.45 -12.59
N ALA A 186 -26.40 -0.66 -12.57
CA ALA A 186 -27.38 0.22 -13.19
C ALA A 186 -27.29 1.67 -12.68
N ASP A 187 -26.89 1.85 -11.42
CA ASP A 187 -26.75 3.15 -10.76
C ASP A 187 -25.46 3.90 -11.10
N LYS A 188 -24.56 3.32 -11.92
CA LYS A 188 -23.29 3.91 -12.36
C LYS A 188 -22.46 4.53 -11.23
N GLY A 189 -22.51 3.93 -10.04
CA GLY A 189 -21.75 4.42 -8.88
C GLY A 189 -22.39 5.59 -8.11
N LYS A 190 -23.63 5.99 -8.39
CA LYS A 190 -24.30 7.13 -7.72
C LYS A 190 -24.35 7.02 -6.18
N PHE A 191 -24.35 5.79 -5.65
CA PHE A 191 -24.41 5.52 -4.21
C PHE A 191 -23.14 4.85 -3.67
N VAL A 192 -22.07 4.78 -4.48
CA VAL A 192 -20.82 4.19 -4.04
C VAL A 192 -20.09 5.21 -3.17
N ALA A 193 -20.01 4.91 -1.88
CA ALA A 193 -19.18 5.62 -0.92
C ALA A 193 -18.13 4.65 -0.35
N LEU A 194 -16.86 4.99 -0.50
CA LEU A 194 -15.76 4.23 0.08
C LEU A 194 -15.52 4.72 1.52
N GLU A 195 -16.23 4.14 2.48
CA GLU A 195 -16.12 4.53 3.88
C GLU A 195 -14.84 4.00 4.53
N ASN A 196 -14.09 4.86 5.21
CA ASN A 196 -12.97 4.42 6.05
C ASN A 196 -13.50 3.85 7.36
N ILE A 197 -12.90 2.73 7.79
CA ILE A 197 -13.22 2.13 9.09
C ILE A 197 -12.73 3.06 10.20
N SER A 198 -13.53 3.25 11.24
CA SER A 198 -13.14 3.97 12.46
C SER A 198 -13.51 3.16 13.70
N CYS A 199 -12.54 3.03 14.60
CA CYS A 199 -12.66 2.35 15.87
C CYS A 199 -12.95 3.33 17.02
N LYS A 200 -13.04 4.64 16.73
CA LYS A 200 -13.29 5.67 17.74
C LYS A 200 -14.79 5.89 17.95
N ILE A 201 -15.16 6.26 19.17
CA ILE A 201 -16.52 6.71 19.48
C ILE A 201 -16.82 7.98 18.69
N LYS A 202 -17.97 8.03 18.02
CA LYS A 202 -18.40 9.23 17.31
C LYS A 202 -18.62 10.38 18.31
N SER A 203 -17.98 11.51 18.06
CA SER A 203 -18.13 12.71 18.88
C SER A 203 -19.51 13.37 18.69
N GLY A 204 -19.96 14.13 19.68
CA GLY A 204 -21.19 14.92 19.58
C GLY A 204 -22.47 14.19 19.97
N CYS A 205 -22.41 13.15 20.81
CA CYS A 205 -23.61 12.54 21.37
C CYS A 205 -24.07 13.30 22.63
N GLU A 206 -25.23 13.96 22.56
CA GLU A 206 -25.79 14.75 23.67
C GLU A 206 -26.62 13.92 24.66
N GLY A 207 -26.88 12.64 24.35
CA GLY A 207 -27.80 11.78 25.12
C GLY A 207 -27.18 11.04 26.30
N HIS A 208 -25.87 11.17 26.53
CA HIS A 208 -25.16 10.55 27.65
C HIS A 208 -23.85 11.31 27.94
N PRO A 209 -23.28 11.19 29.16
CA PRO A 209 -21.94 11.67 29.46
C PRO A 209 -20.89 11.05 28.53
N PRO A 210 -19.75 11.73 28.27
CA PRO A 210 -18.68 11.17 27.45
C PRO A 210 -18.11 9.88 28.06
N TRP A 211 -17.44 9.07 27.23
CA TRP A 211 -16.70 7.91 27.70
C TRP A 211 -15.67 8.33 28.77
N PRO A 212 -15.53 7.58 29.89
CA PRO A 212 -16.05 6.24 30.18
C PRO A 212 -17.41 6.18 30.89
N GLU A 213 -18.03 7.32 31.19
CA GLU A 213 -19.25 7.37 32.02
C GLU A 213 -20.53 6.98 31.26
N GLY A 214 -20.53 7.06 29.93
CA GLY A 214 -21.67 6.65 29.12
C GLY A 214 -21.32 6.36 27.66
N ILE A 215 -22.03 5.41 27.06
CA ILE A 215 -21.98 5.10 25.63
C ILE A 215 -23.38 4.69 25.15
N CYS A 216 -23.73 5.02 23.91
CA CYS A 216 -24.97 4.57 23.28
C CYS A 216 -24.69 3.90 21.93
N THR A 217 -25.67 3.16 21.42
CA THR A 217 -25.57 2.45 20.14
C THR A 217 -25.37 3.34 18.92
N LYS A 218 -25.65 4.66 19.03
CA LYS A 218 -25.44 5.63 17.93
C LYS A 218 -24.00 6.11 17.84
N CYS A 219 -23.32 6.25 18.98
CA CYS A 219 -21.93 6.73 19.03
C CYS A 219 -20.92 5.58 19.07
N GLN A 220 -21.33 4.41 19.57
CA GLN A 220 -20.52 3.21 19.65
C GLN A 220 -20.09 2.75 18.24
N PRO A 221 -18.78 2.58 17.99
CA PRO A 221 -18.32 1.99 16.74
C PRO A 221 -18.73 0.52 16.68
N SER A 222 -19.11 0.06 15.49
CA SER A 222 -19.53 -1.33 15.30
C SER A 222 -18.35 -2.28 15.47
N ALA A 223 -18.64 -3.51 15.89
CA ALA A 223 -17.64 -4.57 15.93
C ALA A 223 -17.02 -4.77 14.53
N ILE A 224 -15.70 -4.94 14.49
CA ILE A 224 -14.93 -5.05 13.25
C ILE A 224 -14.74 -6.52 12.94
N THR A 225 -15.07 -6.95 11.72
CA THR A 225 -14.74 -8.28 11.23
C THR A 225 -13.70 -8.18 10.14
N LEU A 226 -12.49 -8.62 10.44
CA LEU A 226 -11.35 -8.67 9.55
C LEU A 226 -11.59 -9.72 8.46
N ASN A 227 -11.65 -9.25 7.22
CA ASN A 227 -11.70 -10.09 6.03
C ASN A 227 -10.43 -9.87 5.20
N ARG A 228 -9.96 -10.91 4.50
CA ARG A 228 -8.85 -10.75 3.54
C ARG A 228 -9.25 -9.75 2.45
N GLN A 229 -8.47 -8.68 2.30
CA GLN A 229 -8.74 -7.62 1.34
C GLN A 229 -8.56 -8.17 -0.08
N LYS A 230 -9.56 -7.99 -0.96
CA LYS A 230 -9.57 -8.58 -2.31
C LYS A 230 -8.84 -7.76 -3.37
N TYR A 231 -8.40 -6.57 -3.01
CA TYR A 231 -7.76 -5.61 -3.89
C TYR A 231 -6.53 -5.00 -3.23
N ARG A 232 -5.66 -4.41 -4.03
CA ARG A 232 -4.47 -3.68 -3.59
C ARG A 232 -4.32 -2.36 -4.33
N HIS A 233 -3.67 -1.40 -3.69
CA HIS A 233 -3.48 -0.06 -4.27
C HIS A 233 -2.30 -0.02 -5.23
N ILE A 234 -1.24 -0.79 -4.94
CA ILE A 234 -0.10 -1.01 -5.82
C ILE A 234 0.00 -2.49 -6.16
N ASP A 235 0.16 -2.79 -7.44
CA ASP A 235 0.18 -4.15 -7.96
C ASP A 235 1.59 -4.70 -8.14
N ASN A 236 2.52 -3.82 -8.47
CA ASN A 236 3.89 -4.18 -8.77
C ASN A 236 4.89 -3.13 -8.27
N ILE A 237 6.04 -3.60 -7.80
CA ILE A 237 7.17 -2.75 -7.43
C ILE A 237 8.32 -3.08 -8.38
N MET A 238 8.95 -2.03 -8.90
CA MET A 238 10.07 -2.14 -9.83
C MET A 238 11.15 -1.14 -9.43
N PHE A 239 12.37 -1.63 -9.20
CA PHE A 239 13.53 -0.74 -9.12
C PHE A 239 13.94 -0.35 -10.53
N GLU A 240 14.17 0.95 -10.77
CA GLU A 240 14.64 1.43 -12.08
C GLU A 240 15.99 0.80 -12.46
N ASN A 241 16.82 0.50 -11.45
CA ASN A 241 18.16 -0.03 -11.61
C ASN A 241 18.53 -0.95 -10.44
N HIS A 242 19.19 -2.07 -10.73
CA HIS A 242 19.64 -3.04 -9.71
C HIS A 242 20.64 -2.42 -8.72
N THR A 243 21.45 -1.45 -9.16
CA THR A 243 22.47 -0.82 -8.30
C THR A 243 21.86 -0.04 -7.13
N ILE A 244 20.59 0.39 -7.24
CA ILE A 244 19.88 1.08 -6.15
C ILE A 244 19.76 0.16 -4.94
N ALA A 245 19.33 -1.08 -5.19
CA ALA A 245 19.15 -2.09 -4.16
C ALA A 245 20.50 -2.57 -3.61
N ASP A 246 21.47 -2.82 -4.49
CA ASP A 246 22.82 -3.22 -4.08
C ASP A 246 23.50 -2.20 -3.18
N ARG A 247 23.40 -0.91 -3.52
CA ARG A 247 23.99 0.17 -2.72
C ARG A 247 23.38 0.23 -1.31
N PHE A 248 22.07 0.03 -1.21
CA PHE A 248 21.40 -0.04 0.08
C PHE A 248 21.90 -1.22 0.93
N LEU A 249 22.18 -2.36 0.29
CA LEU A 249 22.73 -3.55 0.96
C LEU A 249 24.20 -3.39 1.38
N ASP A 250 24.98 -2.49 0.76
CA ASP A 250 26.39 -2.29 1.11
C ASP A 250 26.60 -1.86 2.57
N PHE A 251 25.65 -1.13 3.15
CA PHE A 251 25.70 -0.78 4.56
C PHE A 251 25.70 -2.04 5.44
N TRP A 252 24.79 -2.96 5.17
CA TRP A 252 24.70 -4.23 5.88
C TRP A 252 25.94 -5.10 5.62
N ARG A 253 26.41 -5.18 4.37
CA ARG A 253 27.63 -5.95 4.01
C ARG A 253 28.87 -5.47 4.78
N LYS A 254 28.99 -4.16 5.04
CA LYS A 254 30.13 -3.55 5.75
C LYS A 254 30.01 -3.62 7.27
N THR A 255 28.80 -3.45 7.81
CA THR A 255 28.59 -3.27 9.27
C THR A 255 27.98 -4.49 9.96
N GLY A 256 27.33 -5.37 9.21
CA GLY A 256 26.49 -6.45 9.73
C GLY A 256 25.23 -5.98 10.47
N SER A 257 24.95 -4.66 10.49
CA SER A 257 23.78 -4.09 11.15
C SER A 257 22.65 -3.85 10.14
N GLN A 258 21.41 -3.92 10.61
CA GLN A 258 20.25 -3.71 9.74
C GLN A 258 20.16 -2.26 9.25
N ARG A 259 19.34 -2.02 8.23
CA ARG A 259 19.17 -0.69 7.64
C ARG A 259 17.76 -0.47 7.15
N MET A 260 17.32 0.78 7.16
CA MET A 260 16.05 1.23 6.60
C MET A 260 16.27 2.43 5.69
N GLY A 261 15.46 2.53 4.64
CA GLY A 261 15.41 3.67 3.76
C GLY A 261 13.99 3.97 3.25
N TYR A 262 13.74 5.23 2.92
CA TYR A 262 12.55 5.65 2.19
C TYR A 262 12.76 5.50 0.68
N LEU A 263 11.77 4.91 0.01
CA LEU A 263 11.75 4.73 -1.43
C LEU A 263 11.19 5.98 -2.09
N TYR A 264 11.98 6.61 -2.96
CA TYR A 264 11.56 7.74 -3.80
C TYR A 264 11.40 7.28 -5.24
N GLY A 265 10.29 7.65 -5.84
CA GLY A 265 9.86 7.08 -7.10
C GLY A 265 8.63 7.71 -7.70
N ARG A 266 8.00 7.01 -8.63
CA ARG A 266 6.78 7.43 -9.34
C ARG A 266 5.78 6.28 -9.42
N TYR A 267 4.51 6.62 -9.62
CA TYR A 267 3.46 5.64 -9.90
C TYR A 267 3.16 5.63 -11.39
N THR A 268 3.29 4.47 -12.03
CA THR A 268 3.07 4.28 -13.47
C THR A 268 2.04 3.19 -13.72
N GLU A 269 1.53 3.12 -14.95
CA GLU A 269 0.58 2.07 -15.36
C GLU A 269 1.31 0.73 -15.51
N HIS A 270 0.78 -0.31 -14.86
CA HIS A 270 1.22 -1.68 -15.06
C HIS A 270 0.33 -2.38 -16.08
N LYS A 271 0.89 -2.74 -17.24
CA LYS A 271 0.10 -3.26 -18.37
C LYS A 271 -0.26 -4.74 -18.28
N ASP A 272 0.45 -5.53 -17.47
CA ASP A 272 0.22 -6.98 -17.39
C ASP A 272 -1.07 -7.31 -16.61
N ILE A 273 -1.54 -6.39 -15.77
CA ILE A 273 -2.75 -6.53 -14.95
C ILE A 273 -3.72 -5.40 -15.30
N PRO A 274 -5.02 -5.67 -15.51
CA PRO A 274 -5.99 -4.63 -15.87
C PRO A 274 -6.06 -3.49 -14.85
N LEU A 275 -5.93 -2.24 -15.35
CA LEU A 275 -6.02 -1.02 -14.55
C LEU A 275 -5.06 -0.99 -13.34
N ALA A 276 -3.91 -1.66 -13.46
CA ALA A 276 -2.97 -1.82 -12.37
C ALA A 276 -1.96 -0.68 -12.28
N ILE A 277 -1.45 -0.46 -11.07
CA ILE A 277 -0.45 0.56 -10.78
C ILE A 277 0.86 -0.12 -10.37
N ARG A 278 1.97 0.36 -10.95
CA ARG A 278 3.33 0.02 -10.57
C ARG A 278 3.97 1.17 -9.80
N ALA A 279 4.70 0.87 -8.74
CA ALA A 279 5.63 1.80 -8.10
C ALA A 279 7.03 1.60 -8.69
N GLU A 280 7.53 2.63 -9.39
CA GLU A 280 8.88 2.67 -9.95
C GLU A 280 9.80 3.42 -9.00
N VAL A 281 10.76 2.70 -8.42
CA VAL A 281 11.70 3.23 -7.43
C VAL A 281 12.95 3.73 -8.14
N ALA A 282 13.18 5.05 -8.05
CA ALA A 282 14.33 5.73 -8.63
C ALA A 282 15.49 5.90 -7.63
N ALA A 283 15.18 6.01 -6.34
CA ALA A 283 16.20 6.17 -5.30
C ALA A 283 15.72 5.64 -3.94
N ILE A 284 16.68 5.30 -3.09
CA ILE A 284 16.47 4.97 -1.67
C ILE A 284 17.18 6.06 -0.86
N TYR A 285 16.44 6.78 -0.01
CA TYR A 285 17.00 7.74 0.92
C TYR A 285 17.07 7.14 2.32
N GLU A 286 18.25 7.15 2.94
CA GLU A 286 18.46 6.58 4.27
C GLU A 286 18.39 7.69 5.33
N PRO A 287 17.29 7.79 6.11
CA PRO A 287 17.19 8.79 7.16
C PRO A 287 18.15 8.47 8.32
N PRO A 288 18.47 9.46 9.18
CA PRO A 288 19.19 9.23 10.43
C PRO A 288 18.52 8.14 11.28
N GLN A 289 19.28 7.13 11.66
CA GLN A 289 18.77 5.95 12.35
C GLN A 289 19.85 5.30 13.22
N ILE A 290 19.43 4.73 14.34
CA ILE A 290 20.25 3.90 15.22
C ILE A 290 19.93 2.45 14.89
N ALA A 291 20.87 1.78 14.22
CA ALA A 291 20.70 0.42 13.79
C ALA A 291 21.64 -0.53 14.54
N THR A 292 21.11 -1.69 14.92
CA THR A 292 21.88 -2.82 15.45
C THR A 292 21.65 -4.05 14.56
N GLN A 293 22.16 -5.21 14.97
CA GLN A 293 21.90 -6.47 14.25
C GLN A 293 20.43 -6.90 14.32
N ASN A 294 19.70 -6.49 15.37
CA ASN A 294 18.36 -6.98 15.69
C ASN A 294 17.33 -5.87 15.94
N SER A 295 17.72 -4.60 15.89
CA SER A 295 16.84 -3.47 16.17
C SER A 295 17.15 -2.29 15.27
N LEU A 296 16.12 -1.49 15.00
CA LEU A 296 16.21 -0.31 14.19
C LEU A 296 15.33 0.79 14.78
N GLU A 297 15.93 1.94 15.06
CA GLU A 297 15.23 3.11 15.60
C GLU A 297 15.48 4.32 14.69
N LEU A 298 14.42 4.98 14.28
CA LEU A 298 14.50 6.20 13.47
C LEU A 298 14.68 7.41 14.37
N VAL A 299 15.62 8.28 14.00
CA VAL A 299 15.85 9.56 14.67
C VAL A 299 15.23 10.68 13.83
N GLU A 300 14.94 11.81 14.47
CA GLU A 300 14.45 13.00 13.76
C GLU A 300 15.43 13.41 12.65
N ASP A 301 14.89 13.62 11.45
CA ASP A 301 15.66 13.96 10.27
C ASP A 301 15.60 15.48 10.01
N PRO A 302 16.69 16.23 10.29
CA PRO A 302 16.72 17.66 10.02
C PRO A 302 16.70 18.00 8.52
N LYS A 303 17.03 17.04 7.64
CA LYS A 303 17.11 17.24 6.18
C LYS A 303 15.83 16.82 5.46
N ALA A 304 14.85 16.23 6.14
CA ALA A 304 13.64 15.67 5.54
C ALA A 304 12.90 16.66 4.61
N ALA A 305 12.73 17.91 5.04
CA ALA A 305 12.05 18.93 4.24
C ALA A 305 12.79 19.27 2.93
N ALA A 306 14.12 19.29 2.96
CA ALA A 306 14.94 19.53 1.77
C ALA A 306 14.88 18.34 0.80
N VAL A 307 14.89 17.11 1.33
CA VAL A 307 14.75 15.89 0.53
C VAL A 307 13.40 15.87 -0.20
N GLU A 308 12.31 16.20 0.51
CA GLU A 308 10.97 16.24 -0.08
C GLU A 308 10.84 17.32 -1.16
N GLU A 309 11.43 18.50 -0.95
CA GLU A 309 11.44 19.58 -1.95
C GLU A 309 12.17 19.17 -3.23
N ILE A 310 13.38 18.59 -3.10
CA ILE A 310 14.19 18.16 -4.26
C ILE A 310 13.49 17.02 -4.99
N ALA A 311 12.96 16.04 -4.25
CA ALA A 311 12.19 14.96 -4.84
C ALA A 311 11.00 15.51 -5.65
N ALA A 312 10.23 16.44 -5.07
CA ALA A 312 9.10 17.05 -5.76
C ALA A 312 9.52 17.81 -7.05
N LYS A 313 10.63 18.55 -7.01
CA LYS A 313 11.18 19.24 -8.20
C LYS A 313 11.56 18.24 -9.30
N LEU A 314 12.19 17.12 -8.94
CA LEU A 314 12.51 16.01 -9.85
C LEU A 314 11.27 15.21 -10.30
N GLY A 315 10.07 15.54 -9.80
CA GLY A 315 8.85 14.77 -10.06
C GLY A 315 8.90 13.37 -9.45
N LEU A 316 9.65 13.20 -8.37
CA LEU A 316 9.68 12.00 -7.52
C LEU A 316 8.84 12.26 -6.27
N ARG A 317 8.31 11.18 -5.70
CA ARG A 317 7.59 11.21 -4.43
C ARG A 317 8.01 10.04 -3.55
N LYS A 318 7.75 10.15 -2.25
CA LYS A 318 7.92 9.05 -1.32
C LYS A 318 6.87 7.97 -1.63
N VAL A 319 7.30 6.86 -2.23
CA VAL A 319 6.41 5.77 -2.67
C VAL A 319 6.32 4.64 -1.67
N GLY A 320 7.31 4.51 -0.79
CA GLY A 320 7.36 3.45 0.21
C GLY A 320 8.56 3.52 1.13
N TRP A 321 8.84 2.43 1.80
CA TRP A 321 10.03 2.22 2.62
C TRP A 321 10.57 0.81 2.43
N ILE A 322 11.86 0.64 2.69
CA ILE A 322 12.57 -0.64 2.64
C ILE A 322 13.35 -0.83 3.93
N PHE A 323 13.41 -2.05 4.43
CA PHE A 323 14.30 -2.41 5.54
C PHE A 323 14.93 -3.79 5.32
N THR A 324 16.05 -4.03 5.98
CA THR A 324 16.77 -5.31 5.93
C THR A 324 16.44 -6.17 7.15
N ASP A 325 16.28 -7.46 6.92
CA ASP A 325 16.30 -8.52 7.92
C ASP A 325 17.23 -9.64 7.43
N LEU A 326 18.52 -9.31 7.40
CA LEU A 326 19.55 -10.19 6.85
C LEU A 326 20.43 -10.75 7.95
N LEU A 327 20.56 -12.08 7.96
CA LEU A 327 21.43 -12.82 8.85
C LEU A 327 22.40 -13.65 8.01
N SER A 328 23.71 -13.42 8.19
CA SER A 328 24.74 -14.21 7.50
C SER A 328 24.65 -15.69 7.93
N GLU A 329 24.64 -16.59 6.94
CA GLU A 329 24.78 -18.03 7.17
C GLU A 329 26.25 -18.45 7.02
N ASP A 330 26.84 -18.16 5.87
CA ASP A 330 28.28 -18.35 5.63
C ASP A 330 28.88 -17.07 5.03
N THR A 331 29.70 -16.39 5.83
CA THR A 331 30.36 -15.15 5.46
C THR A 331 31.39 -15.33 4.33
N ARG A 332 31.88 -16.56 4.08
CA ARG A 332 32.86 -16.83 3.02
C ARG A 332 32.20 -16.93 1.65
N ILE A 333 30.97 -17.43 1.60
CA ILE A 333 30.20 -17.63 0.38
C ILE A 333 29.30 -16.40 0.12
N GLY A 334 28.93 -15.68 1.18
CA GLY A 334 28.00 -14.55 1.12
C GLY A 334 26.54 -14.98 1.18
N THR A 335 26.24 -16.15 1.77
CA THR A 335 24.87 -16.65 1.90
C THR A 335 24.16 -16.08 3.13
N VAL A 336 22.85 -15.94 3.01
CA VAL A 336 21.96 -15.42 4.04
C VAL A 336 20.92 -16.45 4.46
N LYS A 337 20.49 -16.42 5.72
CA LYS A 337 19.51 -17.37 6.24
C LYS A 337 18.10 -17.09 5.70
N TYR A 338 17.39 -18.15 5.33
CA TYR A 338 15.98 -18.08 4.97
C TYR A 338 15.06 -18.10 6.21
N THR A 339 14.92 -16.95 6.88
CA THR A 339 14.15 -16.80 8.14
C THR A 339 12.65 -16.64 7.91
N ARG A 340 12.25 -15.90 6.87
CA ARG A 340 10.86 -15.57 6.55
C ARG A 340 10.30 -16.55 5.55
N ASN A 341 9.46 -17.47 6.00
CA ASN A 341 8.88 -18.50 5.17
C ASN A 341 7.48 -18.87 5.65
N LYS A 342 6.84 -19.82 4.95
CA LYS A 342 5.49 -20.28 5.26
C LYS A 342 5.33 -20.84 6.68
N ASP A 343 6.39 -21.39 7.25
CA ASP A 343 6.37 -22.05 8.57
C ASP A 343 6.74 -21.07 9.70
N SER A 344 7.18 -19.84 9.37
CA SER A 344 7.47 -18.76 10.31
C SER A 344 6.48 -17.60 10.13
N TYR A 345 6.94 -16.48 9.55
CA TYR A 345 6.14 -15.30 9.27
C TYR A 345 6.74 -14.53 8.09
N PHE A 346 5.90 -13.71 7.45
CA PHE A 346 6.31 -12.83 6.34
C PHE A 346 6.60 -11.41 6.83
N LEU A 347 5.69 -10.84 7.60
CA LEU A 347 5.90 -9.60 8.36
C LEU A 347 5.54 -9.84 9.82
N SER A 348 6.30 -9.23 10.72
CA SER A 348 5.98 -9.23 12.15
C SER A 348 4.82 -8.27 12.44
N ALA A 349 4.19 -8.41 13.61
CA ALA A 349 3.15 -7.49 14.07
C ALA A 349 3.66 -6.06 14.22
N GLU A 350 4.90 -5.87 14.68
CA GLU A 350 5.54 -4.57 14.81
C GLU A 350 5.78 -3.92 13.44
N GLU A 351 6.25 -4.70 12.47
CA GLU A 351 6.41 -4.24 11.08
C GLU A 351 5.07 -3.90 10.42
N CYS A 352 4.01 -4.68 10.69
CA CYS A 352 2.66 -4.38 10.22
C CYS A 352 2.12 -3.08 10.82
N ILE A 353 2.34 -2.85 12.12
CA ILE A 353 1.95 -1.61 12.80
C ILE A 353 2.71 -0.42 12.21
N THR A 354 4.01 -0.58 11.98
CA THR A 354 4.88 0.45 11.37
C THR A 354 4.45 0.76 9.94
N ALA A 355 4.17 -0.26 9.12
CA ALA A 355 3.63 -0.10 7.77
C ALA A 355 2.27 0.61 7.78
N GLY A 356 1.38 0.24 8.71
CA GLY A 356 0.10 0.91 8.92
C GLY A 356 0.26 2.38 9.32
N HIS A 357 1.25 2.70 10.16
CA HIS A 357 1.57 4.06 10.53
C HIS A 357 2.02 4.88 9.32
N PHE A 358 2.97 4.40 8.51
CA PHE A 358 3.41 5.09 7.31
C PHE A 358 2.33 5.21 6.23
N GLN A 359 1.49 4.19 6.05
CA GLN A 359 0.34 4.26 5.14
C GLN A 359 -0.69 5.30 5.58
N ASN A 360 -0.91 5.48 6.88
CA ASN A 360 -1.80 6.53 7.41
C ASN A 360 -1.22 7.94 7.26
N GLN A 361 0.11 8.10 7.27
CA GLN A 361 0.75 9.37 6.94
C GLN A 361 0.64 9.71 5.44
N GLN A 362 0.64 8.69 4.58
CA GLN A 362 0.63 8.80 3.13
C GLN A 362 -0.72 8.35 2.54
N CYS A 363 -1.80 8.99 2.98
CA CYS A 363 -3.15 8.68 2.52
C CYS A 363 -3.33 8.90 1.01
N ASN A 364 -4.07 8.01 0.36
CA ASN A 364 -4.41 8.13 -1.04
C ASN A 364 -5.65 9.03 -1.25
N PRO A 365 -5.54 10.19 -1.94
CA PRO A 365 -6.68 11.03 -2.24
C PRO A 365 -7.71 10.27 -3.09
N CYS A 366 -8.98 10.35 -2.74
CA CYS A 366 -10.04 9.62 -3.44
C CYS A 366 -11.37 10.36 -3.37
N ARG A 367 -11.92 10.72 -4.53
CA ARG A 367 -13.19 11.46 -4.64
C ARG A 367 -14.41 10.65 -4.23
N LEU A 368 -14.31 9.32 -4.24
CA LEU A 368 -15.39 8.40 -3.88
C LEU A 368 -15.51 8.17 -2.37
N SER A 369 -14.54 8.66 -1.59
CA SER A 369 -14.55 8.59 -0.14
C SER A 369 -15.15 9.88 0.44
N PRO A 370 -16.06 9.79 1.43
CA PRO A 370 -16.58 10.97 2.12
C PRO A 370 -15.49 11.73 2.89
N ASP A 371 -14.43 11.03 3.32
CA ASP A 371 -13.27 11.64 4.02
C ASP A 371 -12.27 12.28 3.05
N GLY A 372 -12.49 12.12 1.74
CA GLY A 372 -11.62 12.61 0.68
C GLY A 372 -10.35 11.80 0.44
N HIS A 373 -10.12 10.74 1.22
CA HIS A 373 -9.03 9.79 1.02
C HIS A 373 -9.50 8.35 1.28
N PHE A 374 -8.83 7.37 0.68
CA PHE A 374 -9.14 5.95 0.87
C PHE A 374 -7.90 5.05 0.71
N GLY A 375 -7.50 4.40 1.80
CA GLY A 375 -6.29 3.58 1.86
C GLY A 375 -5.02 4.36 1.52
N SER A 376 -3.98 3.66 1.05
CA SER A 376 -2.69 4.25 0.70
C SER A 376 -1.99 3.49 -0.42
N LYS A 377 -1.25 4.21 -1.26
CA LYS A 377 -0.33 3.65 -2.26
C LYS A 377 1.07 3.37 -1.71
N PHE A 378 1.31 3.64 -0.42
CA PHE A 378 2.61 3.46 0.19
C PHE A 378 2.93 1.98 0.33
N ILE A 379 4.13 1.58 -0.12
CA ILE A 379 4.59 0.18 -0.11
C ILE A 379 5.62 -0.06 0.99
N THR A 380 5.69 -1.30 1.45
CA THR A 380 6.71 -1.83 2.36
C THR A 380 7.55 -2.85 1.60
N VAL A 381 8.87 -2.74 1.66
CA VAL A 381 9.79 -3.70 1.05
C VAL A 381 10.68 -4.28 2.13
N VAL A 382 10.85 -5.61 2.11
CA VAL A 382 11.73 -6.33 3.03
C VAL A 382 12.86 -6.95 2.22
N ALA A 383 14.10 -6.65 2.58
CA ALA A 383 15.27 -7.37 2.09
C ALA A 383 15.62 -8.49 3.07
N THR A 384 15.37 -9.73 2.69
CA THR A 384 15.52 -10.93 3.53
C THR A 384 16.27 -12.03 2.75
N GLY A 385 16.64 -13.13 3.39
CA GLY A 385 17.09 -14.32 2.65
C GLY A 385 15.92 -14.99 1.93
N GLY A 386 16.16 -15.44 0.69
CA GLY A 386 15.22 -16.24 -0.11
C GLY A 386 15.42 -17.75 0.07
N PRO A 387 14.61 -18.58 -0.62
CA PRO A 387 14.68 -20.04 -0.53
C PRO A 387 15.98 -20.63 -1.09
N ASP A 388 16.75 -19.85 -1.84
CA ASP A 388 18.07 -20.16 -2.38
C ASP A 388 19.23 -19.65 -1.51
N ASN A 389 18.93 -19.15 -0.31
CA ASN A 389 19.87 -18.51 0.62
C ASN A 389 20.62 -17.31 0.01
N GLN A 390 20.04 -16.69 -1.02
CA GLN A 390 20.46 -15.41 -1.58
C GLN A 390 19.60 -14.28 -1.01
N VAL A 391 20.07 -13.05 -1.15
CA VAL A 391 19.25 -11.88 -0.79
C VAL A 391 18.07 -11.78 -1.75
N HIS A 392 16.87 -11.66 -1.18
CA HIS A 392 15.62 -11.56 -1.89
C HIS A 392 14.80 -10.37 -1.36
N PHE A 393 14.03 -9.74 -2.25
CA PHE A 393 13.17 -8.62 -1.91
C PHE A 393 11.70 -9.01 -1.97
N GLU A 394 11.00 -8.78 -0.88
CA GLU A 394 9.57 -9.05 -0.77
C GLU A 394 8.79 -7.74 -0.61
N GLY A 395 7.70 -7.60 -1.36
CA GLY A 395 6.87 -6.40 -1.39
C GLY A 395 5.53 -6.60 -0.71
N TYR A 396 5.13 -5.65 0.14
CA TYR A 396 3.91 -5.72 0.92
C TYR A 396 3.17 -4.38 1.00
N GLN A 397 1.87 -4.45 1.25
CA GLN A 397 1.06 -3.38 1.84
C GLN A 397 0.28 -3.96 3.01
N VAL A 398 -0.18 -3.11 3.92
CA VAL A 398 -1.19 -3.51 4.91
C VAL A 398 -2.59 -3.06 4.47
N SER A 399 -3.58 -3.85 4.85
CA SER A 399 -4.99 -3.61 4.53
C SER A 399 -5.52 -2.32 5.16
N ASN A 400 -6.59 -1.78 4.59
CA ASN A 400 -7.27 -0.61 5.15
C ASN A 400 -7.81 -0.87 6.57
N GLN A 401 -8.11 -2.13 6.88
CA GLN A 401 -8.49 -2.56 8.24
C GLN A 401 -7.32 -2.43 9.21
N CYS A 402 -6.12 -2.84 8.81
CA CYS A 402 -4.90 -2.64 9.60
C CYS A 402 -4.62 -1.14 9.81
N MET A 403 -4.70 -0.34 8.74
CA MET A 403 -4.54 1.12 8.82
C MET A 403 -5.48 1.72 9.87
N ALA A 404 -6.76 1.34 9.87
CA ALA A 404 -7.75 1.83 10.84
C ALA A 404 -7.42 1.40 12.28
N LEU A 405 -7.04 0.13 12.49
CA LEU A 405 -6.65 -0.38 13.81
C LEU A 405 -5.40 0.32 14.35
N VAL A 406 -4.42 0.64 13.49
CA VAL A 406 -3.20 1.35 13.88
C VAL A 406 -3.47 2.82 14.17
N ARG A 407 -4.21 3.51 13.29
CA ARG A 407 -4.58 4.93 13.45
C ARG A 407 -5.34 5.18 14.76
N ASP A 408 -6.21 4.24 15.11
CA ASP A 408 -7.03 4.32 16.31
C ASP A 408 -6.40 3.56 17.49
N GLU A 409 -5.11 3.22 17.42
CA GLU A 409 -4.31 2.60 18.48
C GLU A 409 -4.94 1.33 19.11
N CYS A 410 -5.64 0.53 18.31
CA CYS A 410 -6.37 -0.66 18.74
C CYS A 410 -5.55 -1.96 18.64
N LEU A 411 -4.36 -1.92 18.03
CA LEU A 411 -3.50 -3.09 17.78
C LEU A 411 -2.17 -2.97 18.52
N LEU A 412 -1.75 -4.05 19.17
CA LEU A 412 -0.44 -4.19 19.82
C LEU A 412 0.32 -5.39 19.25
N PRO A 413 1.66 -5.36 19.22
CA PRO A 413 2.46 -6.54 18.89
C PRO A 413 2.55 -7.50 20.08
N CYS A 414 2.63 -8.81 19.80
CA CYS A 414 2.93 -9.82 20.82
C CYS A 414 4.45 -9.94 21.01
N ARG A 415 4.91 -10.07 22.26
CA ARG A 415 6.34 -10.13 22.61
C ARG A 415 7.03 -11.42 22.14
N ASP A 416 6.37 -12.56 22.32
CA ASP A 416 6.98 -13.88 22.12
C ASP A 416 6.51 -14.57 20.81
N ALA A 417 5.65 -13.90 20.03
CA ALA A 417 5.05 -14.43 18.80
C ALA A 417 4.94 -13.31 17.75
N PRO A 418 5.99 -13.08 16.93
CA PRO A 418 6.03 -11.99 15.96
C PRO A 418 4.91 -12.08 14.91
N GLU A 419 4.40 -13.28 14.62
CA GLU A 419 3.30 -13.54 13.69
C GLU A 419 1.91 -13.17 14.25
N LEU A 420 1.82 -12.82 15.52
CA LEU A 420 0.57 -12.50 16.20
C LEU A 420 0.56 -11.04 16.67
N GLY A 421 -0.51 -10.33 16.32
CA GLY A 421 -0.93 -9.10 16.98
C GLY A 421 -1.94 -9.36 18.09
N TYR A 422 -2.27 -8.33 18.85
CA TYR A 422 -3.26 -8.38 19.92
C TYR A 422 -4.17 -7.16 19.83
N ALA A 423 -5.47 -7.38 19.57
CA ALA A 423 -6.44 -6.29 19.62
C ALA A 423 -6.66 -5.87 21.08
N LYS A 424 -6.44 -4.59 21.41
CA LYS A 424 -6.58 -4.07 22.78
C LYS A 424 -7.98 -4.36 23.35
N GLU A 425 -8.03 -4.48 24.67
CA GLU A 425 -9.30 -4.46 25.41
C GLU A 425 -9.73 -3.01 25.65
N SER A 426 -11.03 -2.79 25.78
CA SER A 426 -11.54 -1.47 26.16
C SER A 426 -11.08 -1.14 27.58
N SER A 427 -10.56 0.07 27.76
CA SER A 427 -10.16 0.63 29.06
C SER A 427 -10.96 1.89 29.37
N THR A 428 -10.82 2.42 30.59
CA THR A 428 -11.43 3.71 30.97
C THR A 428 -10.91 4.87 30.12
N GLU A 429 -9.70 4.75 29.58
CA GLU A 429 -9.08 5.78 28.73
C GLU A 429 -9.52 5.67 27.27
N GLN A 430 -9.69 4.45 26.78
CA GLN A 430 -9.95 4.20 25.37
C GLN A 430 -10.96 3.06 25.18
N TYR A 431 -12.05 3.37 24.48
CA TYR A 431 -12.95 2.34 23.97
C TYR A 431 -12.35 1.67 22.73
N VAL A 432 -12.34 0.34 22.72
CA VAL A 432 -11.87 -0.48 21.59
C VAL A 432 -13.00 -1.47 21.24
N PRO A 433 -13.57 -1.40 20.02
CA PRO A 433 -14.62 -2.32 19.61
C PRO A 433 -14.07 -3.76 19.54
N ASP A 434 -14.97 -4.74 19.66
CA ASP A 434 -14.57 -6.12 19.44
C ASP A 434 -14.12 -6.31 17.99
N VAL A 435 -12.93 -6.89 17.85
CA VAL A 435 -12.32 -7.22 16.56
C VAL A 435 -12.35 -8.72 16.39
N PHE A 436 -12.93 -9.17 15.29
CA PHE A 436 -13.05 -10.57 14.91
C PHE A 436 -12.32 -10.84 13.60
N TYR A 437 -11.92 -12.07 13.34
CA TYR A 437 -11.48 -12.53 12.03
C TYR A 437 -12.20 -13.83 11.65
N LYS A 438 -12.29 -14.11 10.35
CA LYS A 438 -12.94 -15.32 9.84
C LYS A 438 -11.92 -16.26 9.22
N ASP A 439 -11.94 -17.50 9.66
CA ASP A 439 -11.14 -18.58 9.09
C ASP A 439 -12.03 -19.73 8.61
N LYS A 440 -11.51 -20.58 7.72
CA LYS A 440 -12.24 -21.73 7.18
C LYS A 440 -11.90 -22.99 7.96
N ASP A 441 -12.94 -23.69 8.40
CA ASP A 441 -12.78 -25.00 9.02
C ASP A 441 -12.39 -26.09 8.01
N LYS A 442 -12.13 -27.30 8.52
CA LYS A 442 -11.80 -28.49 7.70
C LYS A 442 -12.91 -28.87 6.69
N PHE A 443 -14.10 -28.32 6.85
CA PHE A 443 -15.27 -28.56 6.00
C PHE A 443 -15.60 -27.34 5.11
N GLY A 444 -14.77 -26.29 5.12
CA GLY A 444 -14.92 -25.08 4.33
C GLY A 444 -15.92 -24.04 4.88
N ASN A 445 -16.45 -24.24 6.10
CA ASN A 445 -17.34 -23.29 6.76
C ASN A 445 -16.54 -22.14 7.39
N ASP A 446 -17.07 -20.92 7.33
CA ASP A 446 -16.42 -19.76 7.96
C ASP A 446 -16.71 -19.75 9.47
N ILE A 447 -15.66 -19.89 10.29
CA ILE A 447 -15.68 -19.73 11.74
C ILE A 447 -15.17 -18.33 12.08
N THR A 448 -15.85 -17.66 13.02
CA THR A 448 -15.46 -16.33 13.50
C THR A 448 -14.70 -16.47 14.82
N TYR A 449 -13.50 -15.91 14.89
CA TYR A 449 -12.63 -15.89 16.05
C TYR A 449 -12.44 -14.47 16.56
N LEU A 450 -12.22 -14.32 17.87
CA LEU A 450 -11.83 -13.04 18.46
C LEU A 450 -10.34 -12.77 18.17
N ALA A 451 -10.00 -11.54 17.79
CA ALA A 451 -8.65 -11.11 17.41
C ALA A 451 -7.71 -10.88 18.61
N ARG A 452 -7.73 -11.82 19.57
CA ARG A 452 -6.94 -11.82 20.81
C ARG A 452 -6.48 -13.26 21.11
N PRO A 453 -5.41 -13.76 20.45
CA PRO A 453 -4.51 -13.08 19.51
C PRO A 453 -5.04 -13.03 18.05
N LEU A 454 -4.43 -12.16 17.26
CA LEU A 454 -4.74 -11.91 15.84
C LEU A 454 -3.57 -12.35 14.95
N PRO A 455 -3.75 -13.33 14.05
CA PRO A 455 -2.74 -13.62 13.03
C PRO A 455 -2.58 -12.43 12.07
N VAL A 456 -1.35 -11.93 11.92
CA VAL A 456 -1.08 -10.74 11.10
C VAL A 456 -1.25 -10.99 9.61
N GLU A 457 -1.29 -12.24 9.16
CA GLU A 457 -1.57 -12.62 7.77
C GLU A 457 -2.91 -12.07 7.23
N TYR A 458 -3.88 -11.79 8.10
CA TYR A 458 -5.16 -11.15 7.69
C TYR A 458 -5.00 -9.66 7.39
N LEU A 459 -3.89 -9.05 7.84
CA LEU A 459 -3.60 -7.64 7.70
C LEU A 459 -2.71 -7.35 6.50
N ILE A 460 -1.94 -8.34 6.02
CA ILE A 460 -0.92 -8.19 4.98
C ILE A 460 -1.51 -8.43 3.59
N ILE A 461 -1.02 -7.67 2.63
CA ILE A 461 -1.33 -7.78 1.21
C ILE A 461 0.00 -7.90 0.45
N ASP A 462 0.13 -8.99 -0.30
CA ASP A 462 1.31 -9.31 -1.11
C ASP A 462 1.35 -8.48 -2.41
N VAL A 463 2.50 -7.83 -2.67
CA VAL A 463 2.78 -7.01 -3.85
C VAL A 463 3.91 -7.62 -4.64
N SER A 464 3.66 -7.88 -5.92
CA SER A 464 4.65 -8.52 -6.78
C SER A 464 5.86 -7.63 -7.04
N MET A 465 7.06 -8.19 -7.02
CA MET A 465 8.28 -7.51 -7.46
C MET A 465 8.74 -8.05 -8.82
N LYS A 466 9.24 -7.17 -9.69
CA LYS A 466 9.99 -7.56 -10.90
C LYS A 466 11.32 -6.82 -10.90
N GLU A 467 12.42 -7.54 -11.02
CA GLU A 467 13.74 -6.95 -11.23
C GLU A 467 13.88 -6.50 -12.69
N CYS A 468 14.44 -5.30 -12.90
CA CYS A 468 14.74 -4.76 -14.23
C CYS A 468 16.25 -4.83 -14.48
N GLY A 469 16.66 -5.42 -15.62
CA GLY A 469 18.05 -5.80 -15.92
C GLY A 469 18.95 -4.68 -16.45
N CYS A 470 18.75 -3.42 -16.07
CA CYS A 470 19.59 -2.31 -16.54
C CYS A 470 20.49 -1.77 -15.42
N VAL A 471 21.79 -1.69 -15.72
CA VAL A 471 22.86 -1.30 -14.78
C VAL A 471 23.35 0.11 -15.14
N HIS A 472 23.22 1.05 -14.21
CA HIS A 472 24.02 2.29 -14.18
C HIS A 472 24.67 2.43 -12.80
N LEU A 473 25.96 2.79 -12.78
CA LEU A 473 26.75 2.93 -11.55
C LEU A 473 26.46 4.28 -10.88
N THR A 474 26.10 4.26 -9.60
CA THR A 474 25.89 5.45 -8.75
C THR A 474 26.62 5.27 -7.42
N PHE A 475 27.39 6.27 -6.99
CA PHE A 475 28.30 6.22 -5.83
C PHE A 475 27.72 6.95 -4.61
N PHE A 476 28.22 6.61 -3.41
CA PHE A 476 27.87 7.30 -2.17
C PHE A 476 28.71 8.57 -2.02
N ILE A 477 28.06 9.74 -1.95
CA ILE A 477 28.75 11.03 -1.81
C ILE A 477 28.37 11.64 -0.46
N GLN A 478 29.30 11.63 0.50
CA GLN A 478 29.11 12.20 1.83
C GLN A 478 29.96 13.46 2.08
N ASP A 479 31.07 13.60 1.37
CA ASP A 479 32.03 14.69 1.52
C ASP A 479 32.62 15.11 0.16
N PHE A 480 33.31 16.26 0.15
CA PHE A 480 33.96 16.76 -1.06
C PHE A 480 35.08 15.84 -1.58
N HIS A 481 35.65 14.99 -0.72
CA HIS A 481 36.64 13.98 -1.13
C HIS A 481 35.99 12.82 -1.90
N SER A 482 34.86 12.31 -1.42
CA SER A 482 34.04 11.32 -2.15
C SER A 482 33.48 11.92 -3.43
N LEU A 483 33.10 13.20 -3.42
CA LEU A 483 32.66 13.93 -4.61
C LEU A 483 33.80 14.05 -5.64
N ALA A 484 35.02 14.42 -5.23
CA ALA A 484 36.18 14.50 -6.11
C ALA A 484 36.56 13.13 -6.70
N THR A 485 36.47 12.09 -5.88
CA THR A 485 36.69 10.70 -6.33
C THR A 485 35.61 10.29 -7.35
N TYR A 486 34.35 10.63 -7.10
CA TYR A 486 33.24 10.40 -8.02
C TYR A 486 33.43 11.15 -9.34
N LEU A 487 33.82 12.43 -9.29
CA LEU A 487 34.10 13.26 -10.46
C LEU A 487 35.27 12.73 -11.29
N SER A 488 36.33 12.25 -10.65
CA SER A 488 37.51 11.72 -11.35
C SER A 488 37.28 10.37 -12.04
N GLN A 489 36.40 9.53 -11.49
CA GLN A 489 36.06 8.23 -12.08
C GLN A 489 35.12 8.33 -13.29
N CYS A 490 34.43 9.45 -13.44
CA CYS A 490 33.41 9.67 -14.48
C CYS A 490 33.93 10.46 -15.71
N THR A 491 35.19 10.31 -16.08
CA THR A 491 35.80 11.07 -17.19
C THR A 491 35.29 10.67 -18.60
N SER A 492 34.57 9.55 -18.73
CA SER A 492 34.04 9.03 -20.00
C SER A 492 32.50 9.07 -20.15
N THR A 493 31.74 9.46 -19.11
CA THR A 493 30.26 9.47 -19.15
C THR A 493 29.70 10.84 -19.52
N VAL A 494 28.50 10.86 -20.12
CA VAL A 494 27.77 12.11 -20.40
C VAL A 494 27.50 12.82 -19.09
N PHE A 495 27.81 14.12 -19.01
CA PHE A 495 27.68 14.91 -17.78
C PHE A 495 26.29 14.80 -17.13
N LEU A 496 25.24 14.68 -17.95
CA LEU A 496 23.86 14.49 -17.50
C LEU A 496 23.69 13.20 -16.67
N ASP A 497 24.24 12.07 -17.10
CA ASP A 497 24.13 10.80 -16.38
C ASP A 497 24.82 10.87 -15.02
N MET A 498 25.93 11.62 -14.96
CA MET A 498 26.68 11.85 -13.74
C MET A 498 25.90 12.70 -12.73
N VAL A 499 25.29 13.79 -13.17
CA VAL A 499 24.51 14.66 -12.26
C VAL A 499 23.13 14.10 -11.91
N SER A 500 22.71 13.02 -12.57
CA SER A 500 21.43 12.34 -12.34
C SER A 500 21.43 11.43 -11.10
N ASP A 501 22.41 11.54 -10.20
CA ASP A 501 22.39 10.85 -8.90
C ASP A 501 21.61 11.67 -7.86
N PHE A 502 20.56 11.06 -7.30
CA PHE A 502 19.73 11.68 -6.26
C PHE A 502 20.53 12.11 -5.02
N HIS A 503 21.54 11.33 -4.62
CA HIS A 503 22.35 11.62 -3.43
C HIS A 503 23.34 12.75 -3.69
N LEU A 504 23.85 12.86 -4.92
CA LEU A 504 24.64 14.01 -5.34
C LEU A 504 23.82 15.29 -5.27
N LEU A 505 22.62 15.29 -5.86
CA LEU A 505 21.74 16.46 -5.86
C LEU A 505 21.37 16.87 -4.43
N LEU A 506 21.10 15.90 -3.55
CA LEU A 506 20.84 16.16 -2.14
C LEU A 506 22.07 16.72 -1.42
N PHE A 507 23.26 16.20 -1.69
CA PHE A 507 24.51 16.72 -1.15
C PHE A 507 24.71 18.18 -1.56
N LEU A 508 24.51 18.53 -2.83
CA LEU A 508 24.66 19.90 -3.34
C LEU A 508 23.71 20.91 -2.67
N VAL A 509 22.50 20.49 -2.27
CA VAL A 509 21.53 21.37 -1.62
C VAL A 509 21.71 21.44 -0.11
N THR A 510 22.10 20.34 0.53
CA THR A 510 22.20 20.25 1.99
C THR A 510 23.57 20.62 2.54
N ASN A 511 24.55 20.85 1.67
CA ASN A 511 25.91 21.21 2.08
C ASN A 511 25.97 22.67 2.55
N GLU A 512 26.35 22.86 3.82
CA GLU A 512 26.42 24.16 4.48
C GLU A 512 27.57 25.04 3.94
N VAL A 513 28.58 24.44 3.31
CA VAL A 513 29.75 25.17 2.76
C VAL A 513 29.35 26.03 1.55
N MET A 514 28.40 25.56 0.74
CA MET A 514 27.85 26.30 -0.39
C MET A 514 26.39 25.92 -0.60
N PRO A 515 25.43 26.68 -0.03
CA PRO A 515 24.01 26.39 -0.19
C PRO A 515 23.56 26.74 -1.62
N LEU A 516 23.46 25.74 -2.49
CA LEU A 516 23.01 25.92 -3.88
C LEU A 516 21.50 25.79 -4.05
N ARG A 517 20.73 25.84 -2.95
CA ARG A 517 19.27 25.64 -2.96
C ARG A 517 18.55 26.54 -3.96
N ASP A 518 18.99 27.79 -4.09
CA ASP A 518 18.34 28.80 -4.96
C ASP A 518 18.78 28.69 -6.42
N SER A 519 19.98 28.16 -6.69
CA SER A 519 20.54 28.08 -8.05
C SER A 519 20.38 26.70 -8.70
N ILE A 520 20.20 25.63 -7.92
CA ILE A 520 20.14 24.25 -8.43
C ILE A 520 18.92 23.97 -9.33
N GLY A 521 17.93 24.87 -9.37
CA GLY A 521 16.70 24.68 -10.16
C GLY A 521 16.97 24.27 -11.62
N LEU A 522 17.95 24.91 -12.28
CA LEU A 522 18.34 24.58 -13.66
C LEU A 522 18.86 23.15 -13.80
N LEU A 523 19.62 22.65 -12.82
CA LEU A 523 20.15 21.30 -12.83
C LEU A 523 19.02 20.27 -12.59
N LEU A 524 18.12 20.56 -11.65
CA LEU A 524 16.98 19.69 -11.36
C LEU A 524 16.05 19.58 -12.57
N ASP A 525 15.81 20.68 -13.28
CA ASP A 525 15.03 20.69 -14.52
C ASP A 525 15.73 19.87 -15.60
N ALA A 526 17.05 20.03 -15.79
CA ALA A 526 17.83 19.25 -16.75
C ALA A 526 17.74 17.73 -16.48
N VAL A 527 17.88 17.31 -15.22
CA VAL A 527 17.76 15.89 -14.82
C VAL A 527 16.33 15.39 -15.03
N LYS A 528 15.32 16.21 -14.72
CA LYS A 528 13.91 15.84 -14.88
C LYS A 528 13.51 15.65 -16.35
N THR A 529 13.92 16.56 -17.23
CA THR A 529 13.58 16.51 -18.67
C THR A 529 14.54 15.65 -19.48
N LYS A 530 15.63 15.18 -18.86
CA LYS A 530 16.75 14.49 -19.53
C LYS A 530 17.35 15.35 -20.65
N ASP A 531 17.49 16.66 -20.40
CA ASP A 531 18.00 17.63 -21.35
C ASP A 531 19.51 17.84 -21.15
N GLU A 532 20.30 17.37 -22.12
CA GLU A 532 21.75 17.49 -22.10
C GLU A 532 22.24 18.93 -22.27
N GLU A 533 21.52 19.79 -22.99
CA GLU A 533 21.94 21.17 -23.25
C GLU A 533 21.85 22.02 -21.99
N LEU A 534 20.77 21.83 -21.22
CA LEU A 534 20.61 22.48 -19.91
C LEU A 534 21.69 22.01 -18.93
N ALA A 535 22.03 20.72 -18.93
CA ALA A 535 23.10 20.20 -18.09
C ALA A 535 24.47 20.79 -18.48
N GLN A 536 24.77 20.92 -19.77
CA GLN A 536 26.00 21.59 -20.22
C GLN A 536 26.03 23.08 -19.88
N THR A 537 24.88 23.74 -19.86
CA THR A 537 24.75 25.13 -19.43
C THR A 537 25.09 25.26 -17.93
N TRP A 538 24.58 24.34 -17.10
CA TRP A 538 24.94 24.27 -15.69
C TRP A 538 26.44 24.02 -15.47
N LYS A 539 27.06 23.13 -16.27
CA LYS A 539 28.50 22.87 -16.18
C LYS A 539 29.36 24.12 -16.40
N LYS A 540 28.90 25.07 -17.20
CA LYS A 540 29.59 26.34 -17.46
C LYS A 540 29.31 27.43 -16.42
N SER A 541 28.49 27.15 -15.41
CA SER A 541 28.11 28.11 -14.37
C SER A 541 29.24 28.36 -13.37
N GLU A 542 29.26 29.56 -12.77
CA GLU A 542 30.23 29.94 -11.73
C GLU A 542 30.10 29.04 -10.48
N GLN A 543 28.87 28.59 -10.21
CA GLN A 543 28.56 27.69 -9.10
C GLN A 543 29.26 26.34 -9.29
N TRP A 544 29.18 25.75 -10.49
CA TRP A 544 29.85 24.49 -10.79
C TRP A 544 31.38 24.64 -10.80
N ALA A 545 31.90 25.72 -11.36
CA ALA A 545 33.34 26.02 -11.32
C ALA A 545 33.87 26.09 -9.88
N THR A 546 33.08 26.63 -8.95
CA THR A 546 33.48 26.68 -7.54
C THR A 546 33.47 25.29 -6.89
N ILE A 547 32.52 24.41 -7.25
CA ILE A 547 32.52 23.01 -6.80
C ILE A 547 33.78 22.28 -7.31
N GLU A 548 34.12 22.44 -8.59
CA GLU A 548 35.33 21.84 -9.16
C GLU A 548 36.60 22.34 -8.47
N GLN A 549 36.65 23.64 -8.13
CA GLN A 549 37.74 24.21 -7.35
C GLN A 549 37.82 23.62 -5.94
N LEU A 550 36.69 23.50 -5.23
CA LEU A 550 36.63 22.87 -3.91
C LEU A 550 37.07 21.41 -3.95
N CYS A 551 36.58 20.63 -4.92
CA CYS A 551 37.01 19.25 -5.14
C CYS A 551 38.51 19.16 -5.45
N SER A 552 39.07 20.10 -6.21
CA SER A 552 40.50 20.16 -6.50
C SER A 552 41.35 20.49 -5.27
N THR A 553 40.86 21.37 -4.38
CA THR A 553 41.55 21.70 -3.13
C THR A 553 41.53 20.56 -2.11
N VAL A 554 40.47 19.76 -2.09
CA VAL A 554 40.32 18.59 -1.19
C VAL A 554 41.03 17.35 -1.76
N GLY A 555 41.03 17.17 -3.08
CA GLY A 555 41.81 16.13 -3.76
C GLY A 555 43.33 16.40 -3.77
N GLY A 556 43.74 17.65 -3.52
CA GLY A 556 45.13 18.09 -3.46
C GLY A 556 45.82 17.94 -2.11
N GLN A 557 45.12 17.52 -1.04
CA GLN A 557 45.78 17.22 0.24
C GLN A 557 46.41 15.81 0.23
N SER A 558 47.43 15.62 -0.61
CA SER A 558 48.63 14.98 -0.08
C SER A 558 49.21 15.95 0.95
N SER A 559 49.41 15.50 2.19
CA SER A 559 50.13 16.24 3.22
C SER A 559 51.55 16.57 2.75
N GLY A 560 51.69 17.69 2.04
CA GLY A 560 52.94 18.36 1.74
C GLY A 560 53.00 19.64 2.58
N PRO A 561 54.04 19.86 3.40
CA PRO A 561 54.07 21.02 4.28
C PRO A 561 54.15 22.31 3.45
N GLN A 562 53.25 23.26 3.74
CA GLN A 562 53.34 24.63 3.27
C GLN A 562 54.65 25.28 3.76
N GLU A 563 55.57 25.56 2.84
CA GLU A 563 56.66 26.51 3.05
C GLU A 563 56.07 27.93 3.11
N TYR A 564 55.98 28.50 4.32
CA TYR A 564 56.06 29.94 4.52
C TYR A 564 57.49 30.29 4.90
N GLY A 565 58.17 31.03 4.02
CA GLY A 565 59.52 31.52 4.24
C GLY A 565 59.61 32.53 5.38
N ALA A 566 60.60 32.34 6.24
CA ALA A 566 61.19 33.39 7.06
C ALA A 566 62.71 33.19 7.09
N MET A 567 63.44 34.23 6.64
CA MET A 567 64.90 34.32 6.65
C MET A 567 65.48 34.15 8.06
N GLY A 568 66.59 33.42 8.20
CA GLY A 568 67.43 33.48 9.40
C GLY A 568 68.50 32.39 9.54
N GLY A 569 69.65 32.60 8.88
CA GLY A 569 71.03 32.16 9.19
C GLY A 569 71.36 30.91 10.04
N GLY A 570 72.21 30.03 9.49
CA GLY A 570 73.16 29.20 10.26
C GLY A 570 73.32 27.76 9.73
N PRO A 571 74.55 27.17 9.69
CA PRO A 571 74.87 26.07 8.78
C PRO A 571 74.80 24.67 9.41
N SER A 572 74.67 23.64 8.57
CA SER A 572 75.46 22.38 8.55
C SER A 572 74.67 21.05 8.42
N THR A 573 75.20 20.26 7.47
CA THR A 573 75.26 18.77 7.37
C THR A 573 74.07 17.95 6.85
N PRO A 574 74.35 16.90 6.00
CA PRO A 574 73.35 16.19 5.21
C PRO A 574 72.72 15.03 5.98
N ALA A 575 71.39 14.88 5.91
CA ALA A 575 70.68 13.75 6.51
C ALA A 575 70.59 12.57 5.53
N SER A 576 71.02 11.43 6.06
CA SER A 576 71.06 10.08 5.49
C SER A 576 69.69 9.53 5.07
N SER A 577 69.70 8.72 4.02
CA SER A 577 68.64 7.82 3.58
C SER A 577 68.08 6.96 4.72
N SER A 578 66.83 7.20 5.12
CA SER A 578 66.12 6.39 6.09
C SER A 578 65.39 5.24 5.36
N SER A 579 65.79 4.00 5.63
CA SER A 579 65.12 2.79 5.13
C SER A 579 64.00 2.35 6.08
N MET A 580 62.94 1.73 5.54
CA MET A 580 61.84 1.11 6.31
C MET A 580 62.37 0.15 7.39
N TRP A 581 61.62 -0.04 8.47
CA TRP A 581 62.00 -0.91 9.59
C TRP A 581 60.90 -1.88 9.98
N SER A 582 61.26 -3.13 10.29
CA SER A 582 60.32 -4.17 10.73
C SER A 582 60.08 -4.09 12.24
N CYS A 583 58.82 -4.08 12.66
CA CYS A 583 58.44 -4.14 14.07
C CYS A 583 58.84 -5.49 14.69
N LEU A 584 59.53 -5.46 15.84
CA LEU A 584 59.94 -6.68 16.55
C LEU A 584 58.77 -7.42 17.22
N HIS A 585 57.64 -6.75 17.44
CA HIS A 585 56.47 -7.31 18.14
C HIS A 585 55.45 -7.95 17.19
N CYS A 586 55.23 -7.35 16.02
CA CYS A 586 54.20 -7.82 15.07
C CYS A 586 54.72 -8.00 13.63
N THR A 587 56.02 -7.83 13.38
CA THR A 587 56.69 -8.00 12.07
C THR A 587 56.23 -7.06 10.95
N PHE A 588 55.39 -6.07 11.26
CA PHE A 588 54.93 -5.08 10.29
C PHE A 588 56.08 -4.16 9.83
N MET A 589 56.16 -3.88 8.52
CA MET A 589 57.15 -2.98 7.93
C MET A 589 56.68 -1.53 8.02
N ASN A 590 57.30 -0.76 8.90
CA ASN A 590 56.98 0.63 9.14
C ASN A 590 57.79 1.56 8.22
N GLN A 591 57.17 2.67 7.84
CA GLN A 591 57.82 3.71 7.03
C GLN A 591 58.99 4.38 7.78
N PRO A 592 59.98 4.92 7.07
CA PRO A 592 61.08 5.63 7.71
C PRO A 592 60.57 6.91 8.41
N GLY A 593 60.94 7.10 9.67
CA GLY A 593 60.59 8.29 10.46
C GLY A 593 59.50 8.08 11.51
N THR A 594 58.83 6.91 11.53
CA THR A 594 57.91 6.55 12.61
C THR A 594 58.67 5.83 13.74
N GLU A 595 58.54 6.34 14.97
CA GLU A 595 59.10 5.70 16.17
C GLU A 595 58.16 4.65 16.79
N LEU A 596 56.88 4.69 16.43
CA LEU A 596 55.83 3.77 16.86
C LEU A 596 55.38 2.94 15.66
N CYS A 597 55.11 1.65 15.89
CA CYS A 597 54.57 0.77 14.87
C CYS A 597 53.14 1.18 14.52
N GLU A 598 52.83 1.34 13.22
CA GLU A 598 51.50 1.77 12.77
C GLU A 598 50.39 0.76 13.11
N MET A 599 50.75 -0.52 13.29
CA MET A 599 49.76 -1.58 13.48
C MET A 599 49.50 -1.96 14.93
N CYS A 600 50.50 -1.80 15.80
CA CYS A 600 50.35 -2.13 17.23
C CYS A 600 50.63 -0.96 18.18
N SER A 601 51.01 0.21 17.65
CA SER A 601 51.32 1.42 18.42
C SER A 601 52.42 1.24 19.47
N LEU A 602 53.27 0.21 19.32
CA LEU A 602 54.43 -0.04 20.19
C LEU A 602 55.69 0.61 19.62
N PRO A 603 56.60 1.11 20.47
CA PRO A 603 57.81 1.80 20.04
C PRO A 603 58.79 0.86 19.33
N ARG A 604 59.75 1.45 18.61
CA ARG A 604 60.82 0.79 17.85
C ARG A 604 61.87 0.04 18.71
N GLY A 605 61.51 -0.37 19.93
CA GLY A 605 62.34 -1.08 20.92
C GLY A 605 61.92 -2.52 21.14
#